data_AF-D2REM4-F1
#
_entry.id   AF-D2REM4-F1
#
_cell.length_a   1.000
_cell.length_b   1.000
_cell.length_c   1.000
_cell.angle_alpha   90.00
_cell.angle_beta   90.00
_cell.angle_gamma   90.00
#
_symmetry.space_group_name_H-M   'P 1'
#
loop_
_entity.id
_entity.type
_entity.pdbx_description
1 polymer ?
#
loop_
_entity_poly.entity_id
_entity_poly.type
_entity_poly.pdbx_seq_one_letter_code
_entity_poly.pdbx_strand_id
1 'polypeptide(L)' 'MMLFPILKKKTTHKRCILCRAFKPVPDSEHIGYCAYWKRMTVANDCCRKFEPAR' A
#
# COMPACT_ATOMS: atom_id res chain seq x y z
N MET A 1 -24.36 16.39 25.09
CA MET A 1 -23.67 16.73 23.83
C MET A 1 -22.17 16.65 24.08
N MET A 2 -21.49 15.57 23.67
CA MET A 2 -20.02 15.49 23.78
C MET A 2 -19.44 15.35 22.38
N LEU A 3 -18.72 16.39 21.97
CA LEU A 3 -18.06 16.55 20.68
C LEU A 3 -16.84 15.62 20.61
N PHE A 4 -16.86 14.67 19.69
CA PHE A 4 -15.68 13.88 19.33
C PHE A 4 -14.80 14.69 18.37
N PRO A 5 -13.53 14.97 18.71
CA PRO A 5 -12.62 15.58 17.75
C PRO A 5 -12.32 14.57 16.63
N ILE A 6 -12.77 14.88 15.42
CA ILE A 6 -12.44 14.15 14.19
C ILE A 6 -10.97 14.44 13.88
N LEU A 7 -10.08 13.71 14.55
CA LEU A 7 -8.66 13.66 14.25
C LEU A 7 -8.50 12.97 12.89
N LYS A 8 -8.67 13.72 11.79
CA LYS A 8 -8.31 13.29 10.44
C LYS A 8 -6.80 13.08 10.38
N LYS A 9 -6.32 11.93 10.88
CA LYS A 9 -5.03 11.38 10.46
C LYS A 9 -5.13 11.27 8.95
N LYS A 10 -4.38 12.12 8.24
CA LYS A 10 -4.06 11.92 6.83
C LYS A 10 -3.35 10.57 6.75
N THR A 11 -4.12 9.51 6.61
CA THR A 11 -3.62 8.18 6.28
C THR A 11 -3.07 8.31 4.87
N THR A 12 -1.81 8.73 4.74
CA THR A 12 -1.06 8.55 3.50
C THR A 12 -1.24 7.08 3.15
N HIS A 13 -2.06 6.81 2.14
CA HIS A 13 -2.52 5.48 1.80
C HIS A 13 -1.28 4.62 1.53
N LYS A 14 -0.85 3.79 2.49
CA LYS A 14 0.34 2.93 2.41
C LYS A 14 0.08 1.75 1.47
N ARG A 15 -0.31 2.02 0.22
CA ARG A 15 -0.67 1.01 -0.77
C ARG A 15 0.57 0.36 -1.34
N CYS A 16 0.54 -0.94 -1.57
CA CYS A 16 1.61 -1.70 -2.20
C CYS A 16 2.04 -1.06 -3.54
N ILE A 17 1.13 -0.49 -4.32
CA ILE A 17 1.46 0.23 -5.57
C ILE A 17 2.45 1.40 -5.39
N LEU A 18 2.46 2.00 -4.20
CA LEU A 18 3.38 3.09 -3.83
C LEU A 18 4.64 2.57 -3.12
N CYS A 19 4.78 1.25 -2.96
CA CYS A 19 5.89 0.62 -2.28
C CYS A 19 7.04 0.36 -3.25
N ARG A 20 8.28 0.66 -2.84
CA ARG A 20 9.49 0.36 -3.62
C ARG A 20 9.63 -1.12 -3.99
N ALA A 21 9.10 -2.01 -3.16
CA ALA A 21 9.19 -3.45 -3.36
C ALA A 21 8.12 -4.01 -4.30
N PHE A 22 7.14 -3.21 -4.72
CA PHE A 22 6.07 -3.66 -5.60
C PHE A 22 6.46 -3.53 -7.07
N LYS A 23 6.26 -4.59 -7.83
CA LYS A 23 6.44 -4.62 -9.28
C LYS A 23 5.10 -4.96 -9.92
N PRO A 24 4.49 -4.06 -10.71
CA PRO A 24 3.26 -4.36 -11.43
C PRO A 24 3.47 -5.47 -12.46
N VAL A 25 2.45 -6.30 -12.70
CA VAL A 25 2.45 -7.30 -13.78
C VAL A 25 1.87 -6.63 -15.03
N PRO A 26 2.41 -6.87 -16.24
CA PRO A 26 1.97 -6.18 -17.47
C PRO A 26 0.48 -6.38 -17.84
N ASP A 27 -0.22 -7.31 -17.20
CA ASP A 27 -1.62 -7.66 -17.49
C ASP A 27 -2.59 -7.24 -16.37
N SER A 28 -2.11 -6.65 -15.27
CA SER A 28 -2.97 -6.25 -14.15
C SER A 28 -2.44 -5.04 -13.37
N GLU A 29 -3.24 -3.98 -13.29
CA GLU A 29 -2.96 -2.83 -12.43
C GLU A 29 -3.33 -3.09 -10.96
N HIS A 30 -4.12 -4.13 -10.71
CA HIS A 30 -4.60 -4.48 -9.38
C HIS A 30 -3.74 -5.54 -8.70
N ILE A 31 -2.90 -6.25 -9.44
CA ILE A 31 -2.07 -7.34 -8.92
C ILE A 31 -0.61 -7.08 -9.34
N GLY A 32 0.30 -7.24 -8.40
CA GLY A 32 1.73 -7.09 -8.63
C GLY A 32 2.53 -8.12 -7.85
N TYR A 33 3.80 -8.21 -8.14
CA TYR A 33 4.74 -9.01 -7.37
C TYR A 33 5.40 -8.18 -6.27
N CYS A 34 5.41 -8.68 -5.04
CA CYS A 34 6.14 -8.05 -3.94
C CYS A 34 7.52 -8.69 -3.77
N ALA A 35 8.58 -7.93 -3.98
CA ALA A 35 9.97 -8.40 -3.87
C ALA A 35 10.34 -8.84 -2.43
N TYR A 36 9.76 -8.24 -1.40
CA TYR A 36 10.04 -8.59 0.00
C TYR A 36 9.44 -9.93 0.44
N TRP A 37 8.26 -10.24 -0.08
CA TRP A 37 7.53 -11.46 0.25
C TRP A 37 7.69 -12.54 -0.81
N LYS A 38 8.33 -12.19 -1.94
CA LYS A 38 8.54 -13.03 -3.11
C LYS A 38 7.25 -13.69 -3.63
N ARG A 39 6.12 -12.97 -3.55
CA ARG A 39 4.78 -13.47 -3.92
C ARG A 39 3.95 -12.40 -4.62
N MET A 40 2.88 -12.84 -5.29
CA MET A 40 1.86 -11.93 -5.83
C MET A 40 1.06 -11.27 -4.69
N THR A 41 0.70 -10.00 -4.86
CA THR A 41 -0.04 -9.19 -3.90
C THR A 41 -0.95 -8.21 -4.64
N VAL A 42 -1.95 -7.67 -3.95
CA VAL A 42 -2.86 -6.68 -4.51
C VAL A 42 -2.23 -5.30 -4.38
N ALA A 43 -2.28 -4.51 -5.45
CA ALA A 43 -1.71 -3.17 -5.55
C ALA A 43 -2.24 -2.21 -4.45
N ASN A 44 -3.51 -2.38 -4.07
CA ASN A 44 -4.16 -1.59 -3.03
C ASN A 44 -3.94 -2.12 -1.59
N ASP A 45 -3.27 -3.26 -1.43
CA ASP A 45 -2.97 -3.86 -0.12
C ASP A 45 -1.86 -3.10 0.62
N CYS A 46 -1.58 -3.45 1.87
CA CYS A 46 -0.47 -2.87 2.62
C CYS A 46 0.16 -3.87 3.58
N CYS A 47 1.47 -3.74 3.83
CA CYS A 47 2.15 -4.59 4.80
C CYS A 47 3.00 -3.78 5.78
N ARG A 48 3.39 -4.39 6.91
CA ARG A 48 4.27 -3.75 7.91
C ARG A 48 5.65 -3.37 7.36
N LYS A 49 6.11 -4.06 6.30
CA LYS A 49 7.37 -3.78 5.59
C LYS A 49 7.20 -2.76 4.44
N PHE A 50 6.12 -1.96 4.46
CA PHE A 50 5.91 -0.95 3.43
C PHE A 50 7.01 0.12 3.48
N GLU A 51 7.69 0.30 2.36
CA GLU A 51 8.66 1.37 2.16
C GLU A 51 8.28 2.17 0.91
N PRO A 52 8.03 3.48 1.04
CA PRO A 52 7.61 4.30 -0.09
C PRO A 52 8.69 4.34 -1.19
N ALA A 53 8.28 4.21 -2.45
CA ALA A 53 9.12 4.58 -3.58
C ALA A 53 9.32 6.11 -3.55
N ARG A 54 10.54 6.58 -3.24
CA ARG A 54 10.92 7.99 -3.28
C ARG A 54 11.25 8.43 -4.69
#